data_AF-A0A803PAN6-F1
#
_entry.id   AF-A0A803PAN6-F1
#
_cell.length_a   1.000
_cell.length_b   1.000
_cell.length_c   1.000
_cell.angle_alpha   90.00
_cell.angle_beta   90.00
_cell.angle_gamma   90.00
#
_symmetry.space_group_name_H-M   'P 1'
#
loop_
_entity.id
_entity.type
_entity.pdbx_description
1 polymer ?
#
loop_
_entity_poly.entity_id
_entity_poly.type
_entity_poly.pdbx_seq_one_letter_code
_entity_poly.pdbx_strand_id
1 'polypeptide(L)'
;MVKSYLRYEPASAFGVIASIESNIPYDSSRKHLLAPTLEKVEVWHLQQGVRIKNLNPSASSRGPSIGVTAIAVYASHSSLVTF
;
A
#
# COMPACT_ATOMS: atom_id res chain seq x y z
N MET A 1 23.71 1.22 38.59
CA MET A 1 22.48 0.72 37.95
C MET A 1 22.16 1.66 36.79
N VAL A 2 22.32 1.25 35.54
CA VAL A 2 22.14 2.13 34.37
C VAL A 2 20.91 1.66 33.59
N LYS A 3 19.92 2.55 33.42
CA LYS A 3 18.77 2.29 32.54
C LYS A 3 19.15 2.63 31.11
N SER A 4 19.05 1.66 30.21
CA SER A 4 19.05 1.89 28.76
C SER A 4 17.67 2.35 28.32
N TYR A 5 17.57 3.55 27.74
CA TYR A 5 16.33 4.08 27.18
C TYR A 5 16.16 3.56 25.74
N LEU A 6 15.50 2.41 25.60
CA LEU A 6 15.09 1.90 24.30
C LEU A 6 13.95 2.76 23.75
N ARG A 7 14.01 3.03 22.44
CA ARG A 7 12.93 3.69 21.70
C ARG A 7 12.00 2.61 21.15
N TYR A 8 10.69 2.86 21.25
CA TYR A 8 9.71 2.00 20.62
C TYR A 8 9.66 2.30 19.13
N GLU A 9 9.67 1.25 18.32
CA GLU A 9 9.47 1.34 16.88
C GLU A 9 8.13 0.68 16.52
N PRO A 10 7.39 1.24 15.56
CA PRO A 10 6.13 0.66 15.11
C PRO A 10 6.38 -0.70 14.43
N ALA A 11 5.78 -1.76 14.98
CA ALA A 11 5.95 -3.12 14.47
C ALA A 11 4.92 -3.49 13.40
N SER A 12 3.65 -3.12 13.59
CA SER A 12 2.56 -3.45 12.66
C SER A 12 1.33 -2.57 12.89
N ALA A 13 0.57 -2.33 11.81
CA ALA A 13 -0.72 -1.66 11.83
C ALA A 13 -1.74 -2.46 10.99
N PHE A 14 -2.96 -2.63 11.48
CA PHE A 14 -4.01 -3.44 10.85
C PHE A 14 -5.40 -2.81 11.07
N GLY A 15 -6.42 -3.35 10.39
CA GLY A 15 -7.83 -2.97 10.60
C GLY A 15 -8.37 -1.88 9.68
N VAL A 16 -7.53 -1.27 8.84
CA VAL A 16 -7.97 -0.30 7.83
C VAL A 16 -7.94 -0.96 6.46
N ILE A 17 -9.08 -0.98 5.77
CA ILE A 17 -9.22 -1.58 4.43
C ILE A 17 -9.03 -0.50 3.36
N ALA A 18 -9.76 0.62 3.46
CA ALA A 18 -9.66 1.74 2.53
C ALA A 18 -9.71 3.08 3.27
N SER A 19 -8.86 4.01 2.85
CA SER A 19 -8.87 5.41 3.29
C SER A 19 -9.82 6.24 2.44
N ILE A 20 -10.58 7.13 3.09
CA ILE A 20 -11.58 7.99 2.42
C ILE A 20 -10.95 9.02 1.46
N GLU A 21 -9.72 9.44 1.75
CA GLU A 21 -9.05 10.55 1.06
C GLU A 21 -8.48 10.16 -0.32
N SER A 22 -8.77 8.96 -0.80
CA SER A 22 -8.05 8.35 -1.92
C SER A 22 -8.91 7.47 -2.80
N ASN A 23 -8.54 7.42 -4.08
CA ASN A 23 -9.23 6.58 -5.05
C ASN A 23 -8.82 5.11 -4.93
N ILE A 24 -9.75 4.22 -5.27
CA ILE A 24 -9.57 2.76 -5.23
C ILE A 24 -9.55 2.25 -6.68
N PRO A 25 -8.38 2.10 -7.31
CA PRO A 25 -8.32 1.56 -8.66
C PRO A 25 -8.38 0.04 -8.68
N TYR A 26 -8.89 -0.47 -9.79
CA TYR A 26 -8.95 -1.89 -10.10
C TYR A 26 -7.82 -2.25 -11.07
N ASP A 27 -7.32 -3.47 -10.96
CA ASP A 27 -6.50 -4.08 -12.00
C ASP A 27 -7.33 -4.25 -13.30
N SER A 28 -6.67 -4.22 -14.46
CA SER A 28 -7.35 -4.38 -15.77
C SER A 28 -8.07 -5.72 -15.88
N SER A 29 -7.55 -6.75 -15.18
CA SER A 29 -8.16 -8.07 -15.07
C SER A 29 -9.36 -8.13 -14.11
N ARG A 30 -9.63 -7.06 -13.34
CA ARG A 30 -10.62 -6.99 -12.24
C ARG A 30 -10.50 -8.13 -11.21
N LYS A 31 -9.34 -8.79 -11.10
CA LYS A 31 -9.07 -9.80 -10.07
C LYS A 31 -8.54 -9.17 -8.78
N HIS A 32 -7.81 -8.07 -8.95
CA HIS A 32 -7.11 -7.39 -7.86
C HIS A 32 -7.65 -5.98 -7.67
N LEU A 33 -7.73 -5.58 -6.41
CA LEU A 33 -8.10 -4.25 -5.94
C LEU A 33 -6.88 -3.61 -5.29
N LEU A 34 -6.61 -2.35 -5.60
CA LEU A 34 -5.61 -1.54 -4.91
C LEU A 34 -6.33 -0.66 -3.91
N ALA A 35 -6.25 -1.04 -2.64
CA ALA A 35 -6.87 -0.32 -1.54
C ALA A 35 -5.82 0.57 -0.84
N PRO A 36 -5.98 1.90 -0.87
CA PRO A 36 -5.14 2.81 -0.11
C PRO A 36 -5.46 2.70 1.38
N THR A 37 -4.44 2.57 2.21
CA THR A 37 -4.58 2.34 3.66
C THR A 37 -3.68 3.32 4.42
N LEU A 38 -4.21 4.46 4.89
CA LEU A 38 -3.42 5.51 5.55
C LEU A 38 -2.11 5.80 4.78
N GLU A 39 -0.96 5.32 5.29
CA GLU A 39 0.39 5.51 4.73
C GLU A 39 0.88 4.40 3.76
N LYS A 40 0.10 3.34 3.56
CA LYS A 40 0.47 2.18 2.74
C LYS A 40 -0.59 1.86 1.69
N VAL A 41 -0.24 1.09 0.68
CA VAL A 41 -1.18 0.57 -0.33
C VAL A 41 -1.26 -0.94 -0.21
N GLU A 42 -2.47 -1.48 -0.16
CA GLU A 42 -2.72 -2.91 -0.07
C GLU A 42 -3.35 -3.45 -1.36
N VAL A 43 -2.86 -4.60 -1.81
CA VAL A 43 -3.43 -5.32 -2.94
C VAL A 43 -4.33 -6.43 -2.41
N TRP A 44 -5.61 -6.38 -2.74
CA TRP A 44 -6.61 -7.33 -2.30
C TRP A 44 -7.10 -8.20 -3.47
N HIS A 45 -7.33 -9.48 -3.22
CA HIS A 45 -8.04 -10.34 -4.14
C HIS A 45 -9.55 -10.17 -3.95
N LEU A 46 -10.28 -9.77 -5.00
CA LEU A 46 -11.71 -9.45 -4.87
C LEU A 46 -12.58 -10.65 -4.54
N GLN A 47 -12.29 -11.81 -5.15
CA GLN A 47 -13.14 -13.00 -4.94
C GLN A 47 -12.89 -13.68 -3.59
N GLN A 48 -11.68 -13.53 -3.04
CA GLN A 48 -11.30 -14.21 -1.79
C GLN A 48 -11.39 -13.26 -0.59
N GLY A 49 -11.43 -11.94 -0.82
CA GLY A 49 -11.39 -10.95 0.25
C GLY A 49 -10.09 -10.98 1.05
N VAL A 50 -9.01 -11.51 0.47
CA VAL A 50 -7.71 -11.68 1.14
C VAL A 50 -6.71 -10.68 0.59
N ARG A 51 -5.96 -10.05 1.50
CA ARG A 51 -4.81 -9.22 1.16
C ARG A 51 -3.68 -10.10 0.61
N ILE A 52 -3.28 -9.83 -0.63
CA ILE A 52 -2.20 -10.54 -1.32
C ILE A 52 -0.86 -9.87 -0.99
N LYS A 53 -0.79 -8.54 -1.07
CA LYS A 53 0.45 -7.78 -0.92
C LYS A 53 0.22 -6.44 -0.23
N ASN A 54 1.29 -5.90 0.32
CA ASN A 54 1.34 -4.55 0.85
C ASN A 54 2.57 -3.84 0.30
N LEU A 55 2.34 -2.59 -0.05
CA LEU A 55 3.30 -1.66 -0.57
C LEU A 55 3.42 -0.56 0.47
N ASN A 56 4.50 -0.63 1.22
CA ASN A 56 4.86 0.28 2.27
C ASN A 56 6.00 1.16 1.73
N PRO A 57 5.75 2.46 1.50
CA PRO A 57 6.83 3.38 1.14
C PRO A 57 7.82 3.45 2.31
N SER A 58 9.11 3.44 2.00
CA SER A 58 10.16 3.56 3.01
C SER A 58 9.93 4.80 3.85
N ALA A 59 9.79 4.64 5.17
CA ALA A 59 9.58 5.75 6.08
C ALA A 59 10.75 6.75 5.96
N SER A 60 10.46 7.97 5.53
CA SER A 60 11.43 9.05 5.58
C SER A 60 11.72 9.37 7.05
N SER A 61 13.00 9.35 7.45
CA SER A 61 13.41 9.43 8.86
C SER A 61 13.02 10.72 9.60
N ARG A 62 12.44 11.71 8.92
CA ARG A 62 12.13 13.03 9.48
C ARG A 62 10.83 13.58 8.88
N GLY A 63 9.69 13.29 9.50
CA GLY A 63 8.43 13.95 9.20
C GLY A 63 7.19 13.12 9.58
N PRO A 64 5.99 13.73 9.57
CA PRO A 64 4.73 12.99 9.66
C PRO A 64 4.65 11.94 8.55
N SER A 65 4.05 10.77 8.83
CA SER A 65 3.77 9.82 7.76
C SER A 65 2.76 10.42 6.79
N ILE A 66 3.08 10.33 5.49
CA ILE A 66 2.26 10.90 4.43
C ILE A 66 1.23 9.85 4.02
N GLY A 67 -0.05 10.23 4.08
CA GLY A 67 -1.14 9.39 3.62
C GLY A 67 -1.14 9.26 2.10
N VAL A 68 -1.57 8.10 1.61
CA VAL A 68 -1.85 7.87 0.19
C VAL A 68 -3.13 8.61 -0.16
N THR A 69 -3.04 9.60 -1.06
CA THR A 69 -4.19 10.40 -1.53
C THR A 69 -4.62 10.05 -2.94
N ALA A 70 -3.73 9.51 -3.77
CA ALA A 70 -4.06 9.11 -5.13
C ALA A 70 -3.24 7.89 -5.57
N ILE A 71 -3.88 6.99 -6.30
CA ILE A 71 -3.25 5.83 -6.94
C ILE A 71 -3.57 5.87 -8.44
N ALA A 72 -2.54 5.88 -9.28
CA ALA A 72 -2.66 5.72 -10.72
C ALA A 72 -2.18 4.32 -11.13
N VAL A 73 -2.98 3.63 -11.94
CA VAL A 73 -2.66 2.31 -12.47
C VAL A 73 -2.51 2.43 -13.98
N TYR A 74 -1.37 1.97 -14.49
CA TYR A 74 -1.12 1.86 -15.92
C TYR A 74 -0.94 0.39 -16.28
N ALA A 75 -1.70 -0.09 -17.26
CA ALA A 75 -1.45 -1.38 -17.86
C ALA A 75 -0.36 -1.18 -18.92
N SER A 76 0.86 -1.66 -18.64
CA SER A 76 1.89 -1.72 -19.68
C SER A 76 1.55 -2.89 -20.61
N HIS A 77 0.97 -2.59 -21.77
CA HIS A 77 0.95 -3.53 -22.88
C HIS A 77 2.41 -3.68 -23.35
N SER A 78 3.13 -4.65 -22.80
CA SER A 78 4.40 -5.10 -23.36
C SER A 78 4.11 -5.82 -24.67
N SER A 79 3.88 -5.06 -25.74
CA SER A 79 4.07 -5.56 -27.10
C SER A 79 5.56 -5.50 -27.39
N LEU A 80 6.27 -6.59 -27.09
CA LEU A 80 7.56 -6.87 -27.70
C LEU A 80 7.34 -6.91 -29.22
N VAL A 81 7.61 -5.80 -29.89
CA VAL A 81 7.68 -5.73 -31.35
C VAL A 81 9.02 -6.31 -31.74
N THR A 82 8.99 -7.52 -32.30
CA THR A 82 10.10 -8.15 -33.00
C THR A 82 10.01 -7.72 -34.48
N PHE A 83 11.02 -7.02 -34.99
CA PHE A 83 11.38 -6.95 -36.41
C PHE A 83 12.90 -6.88 -36.52
#